data_AF-A0A1V5LHM2-F1
#
_entry.id   AF-A0A1V5LHM2-F1
#
_cell.length_a   1.000
_cell.length_b   1.000
_cell.length_c   1.000
_cell.angle_alpha   90.00
_cell.angle_beta   90.00
_cell.angle_gamma   90.00
#
_symmetry.space_group_name_H-M   'P 1'
#
loop_
_entity.id
_entity.type
_entity.pdbx_description
1 polymer ?
#
loop_
_entity_poly.entity_id
_entity_poly.type
_entity_poly.pdbx_seq_one_letter_code
_entity_poly.pdbx_strand_id
1 'polypeptide(L)'
;MLGILYLLWRRRREDILILIFPLLLYAVIGQMNYKAMRHLLPLVPFLLLIAAELLSAAAERMKSKRNLLIFNVIVIAAAIAPQLCKSLRYDLALYQVDTRTRMKEWIEQNLPEQSRIGTEEFAPPLLSSLDLNLEIIRRSPDYRRVYNLFGVVPKMFAHGRQRTGDHDARAYVQEQGLDYLVLDSFTRARYEWPLSRQRYPDRVEQRELFYKWVRENCELIVRMEPRNKLQISPVVELYRVKKEKPLP
;
A
#
# COMPACT_ATOMS: atom_id res chain seq x y z
N MET A 1 16.22 19.70 12.33
CA MET A 1 15.89 20.80 13.27
C MET A 1 17.14 21.57 13.69
N LEU A 2 18.15 20.93 14.30
CA LEU A 2 19.39 21.63 14.69
C LEU A 2 20.09 22.36 13.54
N GLY A 3 20.16 21.75 12.34
CA GLY A 3 20.76 22.41 11.18
C GLY A 3 19.98 23.66 10.73
N ILE A 4 18.65 23.64 10.81
CA ILE A 4 17.81 24.80 10.49
C ILE A 4 18.13 25.95 11.45
N LEU A 5 18.17 25.67 12.76
CA LEU A 5 18.51 26.67 13.78
C LEU A 5 19.92 27.23 13.57
N TYR A 6 20.88 26.38 13.21
CA TYR A 6 22.25 26.80 12.91
C TYR A 6 22.32 27.76 11.72
N LEU A 7 21.65 27.44 10.61
CA LEU A 7 21.60 28.30 9.43
C LEU A 7 20.88 29.63 9.72
N LEU A 8 19.79 29.61 10.50
CA LEU A 8 19.08 30.82 10.93
C LEU A 8 19.91 31.71 11.88
N TRP A 9 20.85 31.12 12.62
CA TRP A 9 21.78 31.86 13.47
C TRP A 9 22.96 32.44 12.68
N ARG A 10 23.52 31.67 11.73
CA ARG A 10 24.66 32.06 10.87
C ARG A 10 24.28 33.12 9.82
N ARG A 11 23.05 33.10 9.32
CA ARG A 11 22.41 34.13 8.46
C ARG A 11 23.17 34.51 7.19
N ARG A 12 23.81 33.56 6.49
CA ARG A 12 24.41 33.85 5.17
C ARG A 12 23.36 33.91 4.07
N ARG A 13 23.69 34.52 2.93
CA ARG A 13 22.76 34.62 1.79
C ARG A 13 22.41 33.23 1.25
N GLU A 14 23.39 32.34 1.23
CA GLU A 14 23.27 30.95 0.79
C GLU A 14 22.34 30.16 1.73
N ASP A 15 22.42 30.41 3.04
CA ASP A 15 21.58 29.77 4.06
C ASP A 15 20.09 30.05 3.81
N ILE A 16 19.76 31.30 3.43
CA ILE A 16 18.39 31.72 3.13
C ILE A 16 17.88 30.99 1.88
N LEU A 17 18.71 30.87 0.84
CA LEU A 17 18.35 30.15 -0.39
C LEU A 17 18.09 28.66 -0.14
N ILE A 18 18.88 28.04 0.74
CA ILE A 18 18.70 26.62 1.11
C ILE A 18 17.41 26.43 1.94
N LEU A 19 17.04 27.39 2.77
CA LEU A 19 15.87 27.31 3.65
C LEU A 19 14.55 27.68 2.96
N ILE A 20 14.56 28.64 2.02
CA ILE A 20 13.31 29.14 1.42
C ILE A 20 12.60 28.07 0.60
N PHE A 21 13.35 27.24 -0.13
CA PHE A 21 12.77 26.19 -0.98
C PHE A 21 12.00 25.15 -0.16
N PRO A 22 12.58 24.47 0.86
CA PRO A 22 11.84 23.50 1.64
C PRO A 22 10.68 24.11 2.42
N LEU A 23 10.81 25.38 2.84
CA LEU A 23 9.72 26.10 3.52
C LEU A 23 8.52 26.32 2.59
N LEU A 24 8.76 26.87 1.39
CA LEU A 24 7.71 27.13 0.41
C LEU A 24 7.07 25.81 -0.07
N LEU A 25 7.88 24.81 -0.37
CA LEU A 25 7.36 23.51 -0.82
C LEU A 25 6.52 22.84 0.27
N TYR A 26 6.95 22.90 1.53
CA TYR A 26 6.15 22.40 2.65
C TYR A 26 4.81 23.14 2.79
N ALA A 27 4.80 24.47 2.63
CA ALA A 27 3.57 25.26 2.65
C ALA A 27 2.59 24.85 1.53
N VAL A 28 3.10 24.66 0.30
CA VAL A 28 2.30 24.19 -0.84
C VAL A 28 1.72 22.80 -0.57
N ILE A 29 2.52 21.86 -0.06
CA ILE A 29 2.06 20.50 0.28
C ILE A 29 1.00 20.56 1.40
N GLY A 30 1.14 21.48 2.35
CA GLY A 30 0.17 21.73 3.42
C GLY A 30 -1.22 22.09 2.90
N GLN A 31 -1.29 22.79 1.76
CA GLN A 31 -2.54 23.18 1.12
C GLN A 31 -3.19 22.07 0.26
N MET A 32 -2.50 20.96 0.01
CA MET A 32 -3.05 19.89 -0.83
C MET A 32 -4.19 19.14 -0.13
N ASN A 33 -5.26 18.85 -0.89
CA ASN A 33 -6.42 18.06 -0.44
C ASN A 33 -6.08 16.58 -0.21
N TYR A 34 -5.07 16.08 -0.92
CA TYR A 34 -4.50 14.74 -0.77
C TYR A 34 -3.04 14.88 -0.37
N LYS A 35 -2.70 14.37 0.81
CA LYS A 35 -1.35 14.44 1.38
C LYS A 35 -0.80 13.02 1.47
N ALA A 36 0.14 12.69 0.60
CA ALA A 36 0.91 11.47 0.66
C ALA A 36 2.36 11.76 1.07
N MET A 37 2.96 10.82 1.82
CA MET A 37 4.34 10.89 2.28
C MET A 37 5.33 11.18 1.13
N ARG A 38 5.06 10.63 -0.06
CA ARG A 38 5.88 10.82 -1.27
C ARG A 38 5.99 12.27 -1.73
N HIS A 39 5.04 13.15 -1.37
CA HIS A 39 5.14 14.56 -1.71
C HIS A 39 6.27 15.28 -0.97
N LEU A 40 6.76 14.72 0.15
CA LEU A 40 7.89 15.28 0.89
C LEU A 40 9.25 14.89 0.28
N LEU A 41 9.31 13.96 -0.68
CA LEU A 41 10.57 13.50 -1.27
C LEU A 41 11.45 14.64 -1.84
N PRO A 42 10.90 15.67 -2.52
CA PRO A 42 11.73 16.75 -3.04
C PRO A 42 12.33 17.65 -1.94
N LEU A 43 11.85 17.57 -0.68
CA LEU A 43 12.46 18.27 0.46
C LEU A 43 13.75 17.60 0.93
N VAL A 44 13.90 16.29 0.69
CA VAL A 44 15.02 15.48 1.19
C VAL A 44 16.40 16.05 0.82
N PRO A 45 16.71 16.40 -0.45
CA PRO A 45 18.03 16.95 -0.79
C PRO A 45 18.38 18.23 0.00
N PHE A 46 17.41 19.12 0.22
CA PHE A 46 17.63 20.34 0.99
C PHE A 46 17.85 20.03 2.48
N LEU A 47 17.08 19.10 3.04
CA LEU A 47 17.29 18.65 4.41
C LEU A 47 18.67 18.00 4.61
N LEU A 48 19.17 17.27 3.61
CA LEU A 48 20.52 16.71 3.60
C LEU A 48 21.59 17.81 3.53
N LEU A 49 21.41 18.84 2.70
CA LEU A 49 22.32 20.00 2.66
C LEU A 49 22.37 20.74 3.99
N ILE A 50 21.20 20.99 4.60
CA ILE A 50 21.10 21.64 5.92
C ILE A 50 21.80 20.80 7.01
N ALA A 51 21.67 19.47 6.94
CA ALA A 51 22.38 18.58 7.85
C ALA A 51 23.89 18.58 7.60
N ALA A 52 24.31 18.56 6.33
CA ALA A 52 25.71 18.59 5.94
C ALA A 52 26.42 19.87 6.42
N GLU A 53 25.80 21.04 6.24
CA GLU A 53 26.36 22.32 6.73
C GLU A 53 26.63 22.32 8.25
N LEU A 54 25.68 21.81 9.03
CA LEU A 54 25.85 21.70 10.49
C LEU A 54 27.00 20.75 10.84
N LEU A 55 27.06 19.59 10.18
CA LEU A 55 28.05 18.55 10.46
C LEU A 55 29.45 19.00 10.04
N SER A 56 29.57 19.69 8.91
CA SER A 56 30.82 20.31 8.45
C SER A 56 31.32 21.35 9.44
N ALA A 57 30.44 22.25 9.91
CA ALA A 57 30.81 23.25 10.92
C ALA A 57 31.22 22.61 12.26
N ALA A 58 30.62 21.48 12.63
CA ALA A 58 31.03 20.72 13.82
C ALA A 58 32.40 20.05 13.61
N ALA A 59 32.64 19.48 12.43
CA ALA A 59 33.90 18.85 12.07
C ALA A 59 35.08 19.84 12.04
N GLU A 60 34.87 21.05 11.51
CA GLU A 60 35.88 22.12 11.47
C GLU A 60 36.37 22.55 12.86
N ARG A 61 35.55 22.39 13.91
CA ARG A 61 35.96 22.68 15.29
C ARG A 61 36.89 21.63 15.88
N MET A 62 37.06 20.48 15.23
CA MET A 62 37.91 19.39 15.71
C MET A 62 39.35 19.56 15.25
N LYS A 63 40.24 19.85 16.20
CA LYS A 63 41.69 20.04 15.93
C LYS A 63 42.47 18.74 15.76
N SER A 64 41.99 17.64 16.34
CA SER A 64 42.66 16.33 16.30
C SER A 64 42.14 15.46 15.17
N LYS A 65 43.05 14.95 14.33
CA LYS A 65 42.73 14.00 13.23
C LYS A 65 42.01 12.75 13.74
N ARG A 66 42.37 12.27 14.94
CA ARG A 66 41.72 11.12 15.58
C ARG A 66 40.25 11.43 15.92
N ASN A 67 39.99 12.61 16.50
CA ASN A 67 38.63 12.99 16.89
C ASN A 67 37.74 13.21 15.67
N LEU A 68 38.30 13.81 14.60
CA LEU A 68 37.61 13.96 13.32
C LEU A 68 37.24 12.62 12.70
N LEU A 69 38.16 11.64 12.70
CA LEU A 69 37.89 10.29 12.20
C LEU A 69 36.76 9.63 13.00
N ILE A 70 36.84 9.66 14.33
CA ILE A 70 35.81 9.08 15.21
C ILE A 70 34.45 9.75 14.94
N PHE A 71 34.41 11.08 14.86
CA PHE A 71 33.19 11.82 14.53
C PHE A 71 32.59 11.40 13.19
N ASN A 72 33.40 11.35 12.12
CA ASN A 72 32.93 10.94 10.80
C ASN A 72 32.39 9.51 10.80
N VAL A 73 33.09 8.57 11.47
CA VAL A 73 32.62 7.18 11.59
C VAL A 73 31.29 7.11 12.31
N ILE A 74 31.13 7.83 13.43
CA ILE A 74 29.87 7.88 14.19
C ILE A 74 28.74 8.46 13.34
N VAL A 75 28.99 9.58 12.66
CA VAL A 75 27.99 10.26 11.80
C VAL A 75 27.56 9.35 10.66
N ILE A 76 28.51 8.72 9.96
CA ILE A 76 28.23 7.79 8.87
C ILE A 76 27.46 6.58 9.38
N ALA A 77 27.89 5.97 10.50
CA ALA A 77 27.20 4.84 11.10
C ALA A 77 25.76 5.21 11.51
N ALA A 78 25.56 6.37 12.14
CA ALA A 78 24.24 6.85 12.55
C ALA A 78 23.32 7.15 11.34
N ALA A 79 23.87 7.64 10.24
CA ALA A 79 23.12 7.94 9.02
C ALA A 79 22.75 6.66 8.24
N ILE A 80 23.69 5.72 8.12
CA ILE A 80 23.57 4.56 7.22
C ILE A 80 23.02 3.34 7.95
N ALA A 81 23.55 2.96 9.11
CA ALA A 81 23.22 1.69 9.76
C ALA A 81 21.72 1.47 9.98
N PRO A 82 20.92 2.42 10.52
CA PRO A 82 19.49 2.18 10.71
C PRO A 82 18.74 2.03 9.38
N GLN A 83 19.16 2.74 8.32
CA GLN A 83 18.52 2.62 7.01
C GLN A 83 18.91 1.31 6.33
N LEU A 84 20.17 0.91 6.43
CA LEU A 84 20.66 -0.36 5.93
C LEU A 84 19.94 -1.54 6.61
N CYS A 85 19.83 -1.54 7.94
CA CYS A 85 19.08 -2.57 8.66
C CYS A 85 17.61 -2.64 8.24
N LYS A 86 16.95 -1.49 8.05
CA LYS A 86 15.56 -1.44 7.58
C LYS A 86 15.43 -1.95 6.14
N SER A 87 16.33 -1.54 5.24
CA SER A 87 16.36 -1.98 3.85
C SER A 87 16.58 -3.48 3.76
N LEU A 88 17.62 -4.01 4.40
CA LEU A 88 17.91 -5.45 4.38
C LEU A 88 16.74 -6.27 4.91
N ARG A 89 16.11 -5.84 6.01
CA ARG A 89 14.93 -6.54 6.56
C ARG A 89 13.75 -6.51 5.59
N TYR A 90 13.57 -5.41 4.86
CA TYR A 90 12.53 -5.25 3.86
C TYR A 90 12.81 -6.13 2.63
N ASP A 91 14.04 -6.12 2.13
CA ASP A 91 14.48 -6.92 0.97
C ASP A 91 14.37 -8.43 1.28
N LEU A 92 14.81 -8.85 2.47
CA LEU A 92 14.63 -10.23 2.94
C LEU A 92 13.17 -10.66 3.00
N ALA A 93 12.26 -9.74 3.32
CA ALA A 93 10.83 -10.04 3.32
C ALA A 93 10.24 -10.08 1.89
N LEU A 94 10.78 -9.30 0.94
CA LEU A 94 10.39 -9.34 -0.47
C LEU A 94 10.80 -10.64 -1.17
N TYR A 95 11.88 -11.31 -0.72
CA TYR A 95 12.23 -12.64 -1.23
C TYR A 95 11.20 -13.72 -0.92
N GLN A 96 10.26 -13.46 0.00
CA GLN A 96 9.21 -14.40 0.33
C GLN A 96 8.08 -14.34 -0.72
N VAL A 97 7.53 -15.49 -1.07
CA VAL A 97 6.39 -15.56 -2.01
C VAL A 97 5.19 -14.82 -1.43
N ASP A 98 4.68 -13.84 -2.18
CA ASP A 98 3.51 -13.04 -1.82
C ASP A 98 2.26 -13.91 -1.64
N THR A 99 1.41 -13.55 -0.67
CA THR A 99 0.16 -14.25 -0.38
C THR A 99 -0.80 -14.26 -1.56
N ARG A 100 -0.80 -13.21 -2.39
CA ARG A 100 -1.60 -13.12 -3.61
C ARG A 100 -1.14 -14.13 -4.65
N THR A 101 0.17 -14.34 -4.79
CA THR A 101 0.73 -15.38 -5.68
C THR A 101 0.33 -16.77 -5.21
N ARG A 102 0.49 -17.06 -3.92
CA ARG A 102 0.07 -18.35 -3.34
C ARG A 102 -1.43 -18.59 -3.50
N MET A 103 -2.24 -17.55 -3.31
CA MET A 103 -3.70 -17.64 -3.46
C MET A 103 -4.10 -17.85 -4.92
N LYS A 104 -3.44 -17.19 -5.87
CA LYS A 104 -3.61 -17.45 -7.31
C LYS A 104 -3.37 -18.92 -7.64
N GLU A 105 -2.22 -19.45 -7.24
CA GLU A 105 -1.86 -20.86 -7.50
C GLU A 105 -2.90 -21.82 -6.91
N TRP A 106 -3.36 -21.54 -5.69
CA TRP A 106 -4.40 -22.33 -5.05
C TRP A 106 -5.72 -22.27 -5.81
N ILE A 107 -6.17 -21.07 -6.22
CA ILE A 107 -7.40 -20.89 -7.00
C ILE A 107 -7.32 -21.62 -8.34
N GLU A 108 -6.20 -21.52 -9.05
CA GLU A 108 -5.98 -22.22 -10.33
C GLU A 108 -5.94 -23.74 -10.21
N GLN A 109 -5.61 -24.28 -9.04
CA GLN A 109 -5.63 -25.72 -8.79
C GLN A 109 -7.01 -26.22 -8.35
N ASN A 110 -7.75 -25.42 -7.57
CA ASN A 110 -8.92 -25.88 -6.83
C ASN A 110 -10.27 -25.38 -7.38
N LEU A 111 -10.32 -24.23 -8.06
CA LEU A 111 -11.58 -23.65 -8.55
C LEU A 111 -11.82 -23.93 -10.03
N PRO A 112 -13.04 -24.31 -10.44
CA PRO A 112 -13.38 -24.51 -11.85
C PRO A 112 -13.08 -23.27 -12.70
N GLU A 113 -12.72 -23.48 -13.97
CA GLU A 113 -12.66 -22.37 -14.94
C GLU A 113 -14.01 -21.66 -15.04
N GLN A 114 -13.99 -20.38 -15.42
CA GLN A 114 -15.17 -19.53 -15.59
C GLN A 114 -15.98 -19.27 -14.31
N SER A 115 -15.51 -19.71 -13.14
CA SER A 115 -16.10 -19.33 -11.85
C SER A 115 -16.26 -17.81 -11.75
N ARG A 116 -17.36 -17.36 -11.14
CA ARG A 116 -17.63 -15.93 -10.94
C ARG A 116 -17.05 -15.50 -9.59
N ILE A 117 -15.95 -14.74 -9.63
CA ILE A 117 -15.15 -14.42 -8.45
C ILE A 117 -15.22 -12.91 -8.20
N GLY A 118 -15.71 -12.51 -7.04
CA GLY A 118 -15.63 -11.14 -6.55
C GLY A 118 -14.26 -10.85 -5.94
N THR A 119 -13.63 -9.74 -6.28
CA THR A 119 -12.27 -9.40 -5.83
C THR A 119 -12.17 -8.00 -5.24
N GLU A 120 -11.37 -7.86 -4.19
CA GLU A 120 -10.92 -6.57 -3.66
C GLU A 120 -9.70 -6.01 -4.41
N GLU A 121 -9.20 -4.84 -3.97
CA GLU A 121 -8.18 -4.08 -4.68
C GLU A 121 -6.83 -4.79 -4.73
N PHE A 122 -6.45 -5.50 -3.67
CA PHE A 122 -5.20 -6.25 -3.60
C PHE A 122 -5.43 -7.75 -3.73
N ALA A 123 -6.39 -8.14 -4.59
CA ALA A 123 -6.65 -9.53 -4.90
C ALA A 123 -5.49 -10.18 -5.69
N PRO A 124 -5.45 -11.52 -5.73
CA PRO A 124 -4.57 -12.29 -6.61
C PRO A 124 -4.70 -11.86 -8.08
N PRO A 125 -3.58 -11.83 -8.84
CA PRO A 125 -3.64 -11.54 -10.26
C PRO A 125 -4.19 -12.77 -11.00
N LEU A 126 -5.52 -12.88 -11.08
CA LEU A 126 -6.23 -13.91 -11.84
C LEU A 126 -6.49 -13.39 -13.25
N LEU A 127 -6.48 -14.28 -14.24
CA LEU A 127 -6.83 -13.92 -15.62
C LEU A 127 -8.35 -13.88 -15.77
N SER A 128 -8.87 -12.74 -16.22
CA SER A 128 -10.29 -12.58 -16.48
C SER A 128 -10.64 -12.79 -17.95
N SER A 129 -11.78 -13.43 -18.21
CA SER A 129 -12.46 -13.44 -19.52
C SER A 129 -12.79 -12.03 -20.03
N LEU A 130 -12.81 -11.03 -19.14
CA LEU A 130 -13.11 -9.63 -19.43
C LEU A 130 -11.86 -8.78 -19.68
N ASP A 131 -10.66 -9.36 -19.62
CA ASP A 131 -9.42 -8.63 -19.86
C ASP A 131 -9.28 -8.25 -21.34
N LEU A 132 -9.05 -6.96 -21.61
CA LEU A 132 -8.91 -6.41 -22.97
C LEU A 132 -7.82 -7.11 -23.79
N ASN A 133 -6.78 -7.61 -23.12
CA ASN A 133 -5.63 -8.28 -23.75
C ASN A 133 -5.62 -9.80 -23.49
N LEU A 134 -6.79 -10.41 -23.25
CA LEU A 134 -6.91 -11.84 -22.90
C LEU A 134 -6.11 -12.75 -23.84
N GLU A 135 -6.22 -12.56 -25.16
CA GLU A 135 -5.53 -13.39 -26.17
C GLU A 135 -4.00 -13.32 -26.10
N ILE A 136 -3.46 -12.21 -25.58
CA ILE A 136 -2.02 -12.03 -25.38
C ILE A 136 -1.63 -12.65 -24.03
N ILE A 137 -2.37 -12.33 -22.97
CA ILE A 137 -2.03 -12.74 -21.59
C ILE A 137 -2.17 -14.25 -21.41
N ARG A 138 -3.18 -14.88 -22.02
CA ARG A 138 -3.42 -16.32 -21.92
C ARG A 138 -2.30 -17.18 -22.52
N ARG A 139 -1.42 -16.60 -23.35
CA ARG A 139 -0.23 -17.29 -23.87
C ARG A 139 0.90 -17.38 -22.86
N SER A 140 0.86 -16.59 -21.78
CA SER A 140 1.87 -16.68 -20.71
C SER A 140 1.70 -18.01 -19.97
N PRO A 141 2.81 -18.73 -19.67
CA PRO A 141 2.76 -19.91 -18.81
C PRO A 141 2.32 -19.60 -17.38
N ASP A 142 2.30 -18.32 -16.99
CA ASP A 142 1.90 -17.89 -15.66
C ASP A 142 0.41 -18.12 -15.40
N TYR A 143 -0.45 -18.14 -16.42
CA TYR A 143 -1.90 -18.25 -16.25
C TYR A 143 -2.40 -19.62 -16.73
N ARG A 144 -3.06 -20.35 -15.82
CA ARG A 144 -3.52 -21.72 -16.11
C ARG A 144 -5.01 -21.80 -16.42
N ARG A 145 -5.78 -20.85 -15.89
CA ARG A 145 -7.25 -20.84 -15.95
C ARG A 145 -7.77 -19.42 -16.18
N VAL A 146 -8.95 -19.32 -16.77
CA VAL A 146 -9.64 -18.05 -17.04
C VAL A 146 -10.91 -17.98 -16.17
N TYR A 147 -11.17 -16.83 -15.57
CA TYR A 147 -12.28 -16.61 -14.63
C TYR A 147 -13.15 -15.40 -15.02
N ASN A 148 -14.34 -15.30 -14.44
CA ASN A 148 -15.17 -14.09 -14.55
C ASN A 148 -14.94 -13.25 -13.28
N LEU A 149 -14.16 -12.18 -13.37
CA LEU A 149 -13.77 -11.37 -12.21
C LEU A 149 -14.68 -10.15 -12.05
N PHE A 150 -15.07 -9.87 -10.82
CA PHE A 150 -15.97 -8.76 -10.46
C PHE A 150 -15.36 -7.94 -9.32
N GLY A 151 -15.05 -6.66 -9.55
CA GLY A 151 -14.58 -5.80 -8.47
C GLY A 151 -15.68 -5.52 -7.44
N VAL A 152 -15.46 -5.86 -6.17
CA VAL A 152 -16.45 -5.65 -5.08
C VAL A 152 -16.14 -4.42 -4.22
N VAL A 153 -15.28 -3.52 -4.69
CA VAL A 153 -14.88 -2.29 -3.97
C VAL A 153 -15.43 -1.05 -4.70
N PRO A 154 -15.95 -0.05 -3.98
CA PRO A 154 -16.41 1.20 -4.58
C PRO A 154 -15.29 1.92 -5.36
N LYS A 155 -15.45 1.92 -6.68
CA LYS A 155 -15.03 2.90 -7.71
C LYS A 155 -13.70 3.67 -7.61
N MET A 156 -12.66 3.18 -6.94
CA MET A 156 -11.33 3.79 -7.07
C MET A 156 -10.28 2.92 -7.77
N PHE A 157 -10.42 1.58 -7.83
CA PHE A 157 -9.38 0.71 -8.41
C PHE A 157 -9.84 -0.58 -9.13
N ALA A 158 -11.13 -0.73 -9.48
CA ALA A 158 -11.60 -1.93 -10.19
C ALA A 158 -11.26 -1.93 -11.70
N HIS A 159 -10.65 -3.01 -12.18
CA HIS A 159 -10.61 -3.38 -13.60
C HIS A 159 -11.90 -4.15 -13.95
N GLY A 160 -12.59 -3.81 -15.05
CA GLY A 160 -13.80 -4.54 -15.53
C GLY A 160 -15.09 -3.72 -15.68
N ARG A 161 -16.12 -4.34 -16.26
CA ARG A 161 -17.43 -3.75 -16.60
C ARG A 161 -18.31 -3.52 -15.37
N GLN A 162 -18.08 -2.42 -14.65
CA GLN A 162 -19.11 -1.48 -14.19
C GLN A 162 -18.55 -0.59 -13.10
N ARG A 163 -18.45 0.68 -13.47
CA ARG A 163 -18.05 1.80 -12.64
C ARG A 163 -19.37 2.39 -12.08
N THR A 164 -19.91 1.90 -10.97
CA THR A 164 -21.09 2.53 -10.32
C THR A 164 -20.78 2.91 -8.87
N GLY A 165 -21.27 4.09 -8.48
CA GLY A 165 -20.87 4.81 -7.27
C GLY A 165 -21.68 4.46 -6.03
N ASP A 166 -22.74 3.64 -6.15
CA ASP A 166 -23.77 3.52 -5.12
C ASP A 166 -24.31 2.09 -4.92
N HIS A 167 -23.69 1.06 -5.50
CA HIS A 167 -24.20 -0.30 -5.31
C HIS A 167 -23.70 -0.89 -3.99
N ASP A 168 -24.67 -1.27 -3.14
CA ASP A 168 -24.45 -2.14 -2.00
C ASP A 168 -23.68 -3.38 -2.47
N ALA A 169 -22.45 -3.55 -1.99
CA ALA A 169 -21.60 -4.66 -2.40
C ALA A 169 -22.28 -6.01 -2.16
N ARG A 170 -23.16 -6.11 -1.14
CA ARG A 170 -23.94 -7.33 -0.84
C ARG A 170 -24.94 -7.64 -1.96
N ALA A 171 -25.71 -6.64 -2.37
CA ALA A 171 -26.66 -6.77 -3.49
C ALA A 171 -25.92 -7.12 -4.77
N TYR A 172 -24.77 -6.49 -5.02
CA TYR A 172 -23.95 -6.77 -6.20
C TYR A 172 -23.44 -8.22 -6.23
N VAL A 173 -23.04 -8.81 -5.09
CA VAL A 173 -22.66 -10.24 -5.04
C VAL A 173 -23.81 -11.14 -5.51
N GLN A 174 -25.04 -10.82 -5.11
CA GLN A 174 -26.22 -11.61 -5.45
C GLN A 174 -26.70 -11.37 -6.89
N GLU A 175 -26.79 -10.12 -7.33
CA GLU A 175 -27.17 -9.72 -8.70
C GLU A 175 -26.24 -10.35 -9.74
N GLN A 176 -24.93 -10.33 -9.46
CA GLN A 176 -23.92 -10.94 -10.32
C GLN A 176 -23.77 -12.44 -10.07
N GLY A 177 -24.56 -13.04 -9.18
CA GLY A 177 -24.51 -14.47 -8.87
C GLY A 177 -23.10 -14.99 -8.65
N LEU A 178 -22.31 -14.29 -7.83
CA LEU A 178 -20.91 -14.65 -7.59
C LEU A 178 -20.82 -15.97 -6.82
N ASP A 179 -19.93 -16.86 -7.26
CA ASP A 179 -19.69 -18.14 -6.59
C ASP A 179 -18.68 -18.00 -5.44
N TYR A 180 -17.71 -17.09 -5.59
CA TYR A 180 -16.61 -16.90 -4.65
C TYR A 180 -16.29 -15.42 -4.42
N LEU A 181 -15.69 -15.13 -3.26
CA LEU A 181 -15.16 -13.80 -2.92
C LEU A 181 -13.70 -13.92 -2.45
N VAL A 182 -12.83 -13.06 -2.95
CA VAL A 182 -11.45 -12.91 -2.50
C VAL A 182 -11.28 -11.55 -1.86
N LEU A 183 -11.09 -11.55 -0.55
CA LEU A 183 -10.93 -10.36 0.28
C LEU A 183 -9.49 -10.26 0.80
N ASP A 184 -9.04 -9.03 1.04
CA ASP A 184 -7.67 -8.72 1.42
C ASP A 184 -7.60 -7.72 2.59
N SER A 185 -6.57 -7.87 3.44
CA SER A 185 -6.43 -7.02 4.62
C SER A 185 -6.02 -5.58 4.31
N PHE A 186 -5.41 -5.30 3.15
CA PHE A 186 -4.98 -3.94 2.79
C PHE A 186 -6.17 -3.07 2.41
N THR A 187 -7.13 -3.62 1.67
CA THR A 187 -8.41 -2.98 1.39
C THR A 187 -9.15 -2.73 2.69
N ARG A 188 -9.25 -3.72 3.57
CA ARG A 188 -9.90 -3.60 4.89
C ARG A 188 -9.28 -2.48 5.75
N ALA A 189 -7.94 -2.45 5.85
CA ALA A 189 -7.21 -1.46 6.65
C ALA A 189 -7.52 0.00 6.25
N ARG A 190 -7.91 0.25 4.99
CA ARG A 190 -8.32 1.60 4.55
C ARG A 190 -9.59 2.08 5.25
N TYR A 191 -10.54 1.19 5.50
CA TYR A 191 -11.83 1.52 6.14
C TYR A 191 -11.73 1.53 7.67
N GLU A 192 -10.75 0.79 8.23
CA GLU A 192 -10.41 0.83 9.65
C GLU A 192 -9.68 2.13 10.05
N TRP A 193 -9.08 2.85 9.09
CA TRP A 193 -8.31 4.06 9.37
C TRP A 193 -9.21 5.20 9.91
N PRO A 194 -8.88 5.83 11.06
CA PRO A 194 -9.76 6.84 11.68
C PRO A 194 -10.09 8.02 10.76
N LEU A 195 -9.14 8.45 9.92
CA LEU A 195 -9.36 9.55 8.98
C LEU A 195 -10.39 9.17 7.89
N SER A 196 -10.42 7.91 7.45
CA SER A 196 -11.41 7.42 6.50
C SER A 196 -12.80 7.46 7.09
N ARG A 197 -12.95 7.02 8.36
CA ARG A 197 -14.22 7.07 9.09
C ARG A 197 -14.71 8.51 9.30
N GLN A 198 -13.80 9.43 9.60
CA GLN A 198 -14.15 10.84 9.76
C GLN A 198 -14.57 11.49 8.42
N ARG A 199 -13.87 11.18 7.32
CA ARG A 199 -14.08 11.83 6.02
C ARG A 199 -15.20 11.19 5.19
N TYR A 200 -15.43 9.88 5.34
CA TYR A 200 -16.38 9.10 4.55
C TYR A 200 -17.15 8.08 5.41
N PRO A 201 -17.90 8.53 6.43
CA PRO A 201 -18.57 7.64 7.39
C PRO A 201 -19.50 6.62 6.71
N ASP A 202 -20.33 7.06 5.76
CA ASP A 202 -21.31 6.19 5.08
C ASP A 202 -20.62 5.04 4.31
N ARG A 203 -19.48 5.32 3.67
CA ARG A 203 -18.72 4.30 2.93
C ARG A 203 -18.07 3.28 3.86
N VAL A 204 -17.60 3.73 5.01
CA VAL A 204 -17.05 2.84 6.04
C VAL A 204 -18.17 1.96 6.60
N GLU A 205 -19.33 2.52 6.93
CA GLU A 205 -20.48 1.76 7.41
C GLU A 205 -20.94 0.71 6.40
N GLN A 206 -21.11 1.08 5.13
CA GLN A 206 -21.44 0.13 4.06
C GLN A 206 -20.43 -1.01 3.95
N ARG A 207 -19.12 -0.72 4.14
CA ARG A 207 -18.08 -1.73 4.09
C ARG A 207 -18.11 -2.66 5.30
N GLU A 208 -18.33 -2.13 6.50
CA GLU A 208 -18.50 -2.94 7.71
C GLU A 208 -19.70 -3.88 7.60
N LEU A 209 -20.83 -3.38 7.06
CA LEU A 209 -22.01 -4.19 6.77
C LEU A 209 -21.72 -5.29 5.76
N PHE A 210 -20.94 -5.01 4.71
CA PHE A 210 -20.50 -6.02 3.76
C PHE A 210 -19.64 -7.10 4.43
N TYR A 211 -18.62 -6.73 5.21
CA TYR A 211 -17.78 -7.72 5.90
C TYR A 211 -18.57 -8.56 6.92
N LYS A 212 -19.55 -7.96 7.60
CA LYS A 212 -20.48 -8.69 8.48
C LYS A 212 -21.29 -9.70 7.68
N TRP A 213 -21.88 -9.26 6.56
CA TRP A 213 -22.67 -10.13 5.68
C TRP A 213 -21.84 -11.31 5.15
N VAL A 214 -20.59 -11.09 4.75
CA VAL A 214 -19.69 -12.18 4.29
C VAL A 214 -19.46 -13.22 5.39
N ARG A 215 -19.27 -12.79 6.65
CA ARG A 215 -19.09 -13.74 7.78
C ARG A 215 -20.33 -14.60 8.05
N GLU A 216 -21.52 -14.08 7.76
CA GLU A 216 -22.79 -14.77 8.00
C GLU A 216 -23.19 -15.66 6.80
N ASN A 217 -23.00 -15.16 5.58
CA ASN A 217 -23.55 -15.72 4.34
C ASN A 217 -22.51 -16.42 3.45
N CYS A 218 -21.24 -16.41 3.83
CA CYS A 218 -20.18 -17.10 3.09
C CYS A 218 -19.40 -18.07 3.97
N GLU A 219 -18.86 -19.12 3.36
CA GLU A 219 -17.98 -20.09 3.99
C GLU A 219 -16.53 -19.74 3.68
N LEU A 220 -15.67 -19.60 4.70
CA LEU A 220 -14.23 -19.40 4.49
C LEU A 220 -13.61 -20.71 4.01
N ILE A 221 -13.02 -20.69 2.81
CA ILE A 221 -12.39 -21.87 2.19
C ILE A 221 -10.89 -21.92 2.50
N VAL A 222 -10.20 -20.79 2.32
CA VAL A 222 -8.76 -20.70 2.58
C VAL A 222 -8.38 -19.29 3.01
N ARG A 223 -7.46 -19.21 3.97
CA ARG A 223 -6.85 -17.97 4.43
C ARG A 223 -5.33 -18.08 4.32
N MET A 224 -4.71 -17.07 3.73
CA MET A 224 -3.26 -17.00 3.56
C MET A 224 -2.69 -15.80 4.29
N GLU A 225 -1.85 -16.10 5.28
CA GLU A 225 -1.10 -15.13 6.05
C GLU A 225 0.29 -14.87 5.42
N PRO A 226 0.79 -13.63 5.48
CA PRO A 226 2.18 -13.32 5.16
C PRO A 226 3.14 -14.13 6.03
N ARG A 227 4.25 -14.61 5.44
CA ARG A 227 5.29 -15.33 6.18
C ARG A 227 6.21 -14.41 6.98
N ASN A 228 6.10 -13.10 6.77
CA ASN A 228 6.85 -12.08 7.48
C ASN A 228 5.90 -11.21 8.32
N LYS A 229 6.45 -10.57 9.35
CA LYS A 229 5.73 -9.61 10.19
C LYS A 229 5.65 -8.20 9.58
N LEU A 230 6.07 -8.05 8.33
CA LEU A 230 6.04 -6.79 7.61
C LEU A 230 4.71 -6.71 6.84
N GLN A 231 4.07 -5.54 6.84
CA GLN A 231 2.85 -5.31 6.06
C GLN A 231 3.19 -5.08 4.59
N ILE A 232 3.91 -6.03 3.96
CA ILE A 232 4.31 -5.98 2.54
C ILE A 232 3.31 -6.75 1.67
N SER A 233 2.80 -7.87 2.19
CA SER A 233 1.75 -8.66 1.56
C SER A 233 0.48 -8.61 2.40
N PRO A 234 -0.72 -8.57 1.79
CA PRO A 234 -1.97 -8.62 2.54
C PRO A 234 -2.21 -10.03 3.10
N VAL A 235 -3.05 -10.14 4.12
CA VAL A 235 -3.77 -11.39 4.38
C VAL A 235 -4.81 -11.54 3.29
N VAL A 236 -4.90 -12.71 2.65
CA VAL A 236 -5.87 -12.96 1.58
C VAL A 236 -6.80 -14.09 2.01
N GLU A 237 -8.10 -13.87 1.92
CA GLU A 237 -9.16 -14.80 2.35
C GLU A 237 -10.05 -15.11 1.15
N LEU A 238 -10.23 -16.39 0.84
CA LEU A 238 -11.18 -16.87 -0.15
C LEU A 238 -12.42 -17.42 0.54
N TYR A 239 -13.57 -16.92 0.15
CA TYR A 239 -14.87 -17.36 0.61
C TYR A 239 -15.68 -17.98 -0.52
N ARG A 240 -16.52 -18.96 -0.20
CA ARG A 240 -17.58 -19.47 -1.06
C ARG A 240 -18.90 -18.84 -0.63
N VAL A 241 -19.65 -18.28 -1.59
CA VAL A 241 -20.97 -17.71 -1.31
C VAL A 241 -21.96 -18.86 -1.09
N LYS A 242 -22.66 -18.88 0.04
CA LYS A 242 -23.72 -19.87 0.26
C LYS A 242 -24.86 -19.55 -0.70
N LYS A 243 -25.21 -20.50 -1.56
CA LYS A 243 -26.38 -20.36 -2.44
C LYS A 243 -27.64 -20.55 -1.58
N GLU A 244 -28.18 -19.49 -1.01
CA GLU A 244 -29.49 -19.50 -0.34
C GLU A 244 -30.50 -18.57 -1.04
N LYS A 245 -31.80 -18.92 -0.93
CA LYS A 245 -32.96 -18.36 -1.65
C LYS A 245 -32.95 -16.82 -1.68
N PRO A 246 -33.47 -16.19 -2.75
CA PRO A 246 -33.49 -14.73 -2.90
C PRO A 246 -34.07 -14.04 -1.66
N LEU A 247 -33.49 -12.88 -1.32
CA LEU A 247 -34.00 -11.99 -0.26
C LEU A 247 -35.51 -11.77 -0.44
N PRO A 248 -36.29 -11.76 0.66
CA PRO A 248 -37.72 -11.43 0.62
C PRO A 248 -37.96 -9.99 0.14
#